data_AF-A0A969HSY8-F1
#
_entry.id   AF-A0A969HSY8-F1
#
_cell.length_a   1.000
_cell.length_b   1.000
_cell.length_c   1.000
_cell.angle_alpha   90.00
_cell.angle_beta   90.00
_cell.angle_gamma   90.00
#
_symmetry.space_group_name_H-M   'P 1'
#
loop_
_entity.id
_entity.type
_entity.pdbx_description
1 polymer ?
#
loop_
_entity_poly.entity_id
_entity_poly.type
_entity_poly.pdbx_seq_one_letter_code
_entity_poly.pdbx_strand_id
1 'polypeptide(L)'
;MTQQERYVYPGALHIHTTYSDGSGTVEEVITAAHEAGLRWIMITDHDTLDGRHYEGWHEDVLLLVNHEITPLKNHFLALEIDEVIDRQQPTQAFIDNVYGRGGFGIIAHPDDHLVNKDEGVHPWDDWAVNWPGNATAETSIGIEIWNMMADWRSNRNRIQRPQHLTDLRLSRVARPMP
;
A
#
# COMPACT_ATOMS: atom_id res chain seq x y z
N MET A 1 33.03 -3.20 -17.58
CA MET A 1 31.80 -2.99 -16.79
C MET A 1 30.88 -4.13 -17.13
N THR A 2 30.65 -5.07 -16.20
CA THR A 2 29.71 -6.18 -16.42
C THR A 2 28.29 -5.62 -16.39
N GLN A 3 27.54 -5.84 -17.46
CA GLN A 3 26.13 -5.47 -17.53
C GLN A 3 25.38 -6.35 -16.52
N GLN A 4 24.92 -5.77 -15.40
CA GLN A 4 24.06 -6.51 -14.47
C GLN A 4 22.75 -6.82 -15.18
N GLU A 5 22.40 -8.10 -15.27
CA GLU A 5 21.05 -8.52 -15.65
C GLU A 5 20.07 -7.95 -14.62
N ARG A 6 19.10 -7.17 -15.10
CA ARG A 6 18.03 -6.64 -14.27
C ARG A 6 16.79 -7.49 -14.51
N TYR A 7 16.27 -8.06 -13.44
CA TYR A 7 14.98 -8.71 -13.44
C TYR A 7 13.93 -7.69 -12.97
N VAL A 8 12.78 -7.67 -13.63
CA VAL A 8 11.67 -6.79 -13.28
C VAL A 8 10.48 -7.66 -12.90
N TYR A 9 10.03 -7.51 -11.65
CA TYR A 9 8.87 -8.21 -11.12
C TYR A 9 7.86 -7.16 -10.64
N PRO A 10 6.89 -6.77 -11.49
CA PRO A 10 5.85 -5.83 -11.07
C PRO A 10 5.06 -6.44 -9.91
N GLY A 11 4.68 -5.62 -8.95
CA GLY A 11 3.83 -6.06 -7.85
C GLY A 11 3.18 -4.89 -7.15
N ALA A 12 2.27 -5.22 -6.24
CA ALA A 12 1.52 -4.25 -5.46
C ALA A 12 1.58 -4.64 -3.98
N LEU A 13 1.84 -3.65 -3.14
CA LEU A 13 1.72 -3.74 -1.70
C LEU A 13 0.66 -2.73 -1.25
N HIS A 14 0.24 -2.82 0.00
CA HIS A 14 -0.82 -1.98 0.55
C HIS A 14 -2.20 -2.33 -0.04
N ILE A 15 -2.62 -3.58 0.17
CA ILE A 15 -3.89 -4.10 -0.34
C ILE A 15 -4.73 -4.58 0.84
N HIS A 16 -6.00 -4.17 0.87
CA HIS A 16 -6.98 -4.64 1.83
C HIS A 16 -7.99 -5.56 1.16
N THR A 17 -8.47 -6.52 1.92
CA THR A 17 -9.46 -7.52 1.56
C THR A 17 -10.66 -7.45 2.51
N THR A 18 -11.61 -8.36 2.33
CA THR A 18 -12.75 -8.53 3.24
C THR A 18 -12.37 -8.94 4.66
N TYR A 19 -11.10 -9.24 4.95
CA TYR A 19 -10.62 -9.44 6.33
C TYR A 19 -10.50 -8.12 7.13
N SER A 20 -10.38 -6.96 6.48
CA SER A 20 -10.56 -5.65 7.13
C SER A 20 -11.69 -4.84 6.48
N ASP A 21 -11.35 -3.94 5.56
CA ASP A 21 -12.20 -2.90 4.99
C ASP A 21 -12.14 -2.89 3.45
N GLY A 22 -11.39 -3.82 2.86
CA GLY A 22 -11.38 -4.07 1.44
C GLY A 22 -12.70 -4.67 0.95
N SER A 23 -13.06 -4.39 -0.29
CA SER A 23 -14.29 -4.89 -0.90
C SER A 23 -14.14 -6.25 -1.60
N GLY A 24 -12.91 -6.74 -1.79
CA GLY A 24 -12.60 -7.97 -2.50
C GLY A 24 -12.11 -9.06 -1.54
N THR A 25 -12.51 -10.30 -1.80
CA THR A 25 -11.94 -11.50 -1.16
C THR A 25 -10.49 -11.70 -1.59
N VAL A 26 -9.73 -12.52 -0.85
CA VAL A 26 -8.33 -12.82 -1.19
C VAL A 26 -8.22 -13.41 -2.59
N GLU A 27 -9.13 -14.30 -2.97
CA GLU A 27 -9.18 -14.95 -4.29
C GLU A 27 -9.48 -13.96 -5.41
N GLU A 28 -10.38 -12.99 -5.19
CA GLU A 28 -10.67 -11.91 -6.14
C GLU A 28 -9.44 -10.99 -6.32
N VAL A 29 -8.73 -10.70 -5.23
CA VAL A 29 -7.48 -9.91 -5.27
C VAL A 29 -6.39 -10.65 -6.05
N ILE A 30 -6.22 -11.96 -5.83
CA ILE A 30 -5.28 -12.79 -6.60
C ILE A 30 -5.65 -12.75 -8.09
N THR A 31 -6.93 -12.94 -8.42
CA THR A 31 -7.43 -12.88 -9.82
C THR A 31 -7.13 -11.53 -10.47
N ALA A 32 -7.41 -10.43 -9.78
CA ALA A 32 -7.12 -9.09 -10.27
C ALA A 32 -5.61 -8.85 -10.46
N ALA A 33 -4.77 -9.42 -9.61
CA ALA A 33 -3.31 -9.36 -9.74
C ALA A 33 -2.82 -10.06 -11.01
N HIS A 34 -3.36 -11.24 -11.33
CA HIS A 34 -3.07 -11.94 -12.59
C HIS A 34 -3.50 -11.12 -13.80
N GLU A 35 -4.73 -10.59 -13.80
CA GLU A 35 -5.25 -9.78 -14.90
C GLU A 35 -4.45 -8.49 -15.13
N ALA A 36 -3.89 -7.92 -14.05
CA ALA A 36 -3.01 -6.75 -14.09
C ALA A 36 -1.56 -7.09 -14.48
N GLY A 37 -1.20 -8.37 -14.63
CA GLY A 37 0.16 -8.82 -14.96
C GLY A 37 1.17 -8.61 -13.83
N LEU A 38 0.71 -8.56 -12.58
CA LEU A 38 1.58 -8.53 -11.40
C LEU A 38 2.24 -9.90 -11.19
N ARG A 39 3.40 -9.91 -10.54
CA ARG A 39 4.17 -11.12 -10.19
C ARG A 39 4.20 -11.39 -8.70
N TRP A 40 3.84 -10.39 -7.90
CA TRP A 40 3.67 -10.52 -6.47
C TRP A 40 2.66 -9.50 -5.96
N ILE A 41 1.97 -9.85 -4.88
CA ILE A 41 1.10 -8.97 -4.13
C ILE A 41 1.34 -9.15 -2.64
N MET A 42 1.10 -8.09 -1.88
CA MET A 42 1.15 -8.12 -0.43
C MET A 42 -0.13 -7.55 0.17
N ILE A 43 -0.91 -8.43 0.78
CA ILE A 43 -2.08 -8.04 1.57
C ILE A 43 -1.60 -7.50 2.91
N THR A 44 -2.15 -6.37 3.30
CA THR A 44 -1.85 -5.65 4.54
C THR A 44 -3.16 -5.18 5.18
N ASP A 45 -4.06 -6.12 5.44
CA ASP A 45 -5.32 -5.85 6.13
C ASP A 45 -5.10 -5.13 7.47
N HIS A 46 -6.07 -4.33 7.91
CA HIS A 46 -5.94 -3.56 9.14
C HIS A 46 -5.91 -4.47 10.37
N ASP A 47 -4.82 -4.39 11.14
CA ASP A 47 -4.67 -5.02 12.46
C ASP A 47 -5.01 -6.53 12.52
N THR A 48 -4.84 -7.26 11.41
CA THR A 48 -5.11 -8.70 11.33
C THR A 48 -4.14 -9.43 10.40
N LEU A 49 -3.92 -10.71 10.67
CA LEU A 49 -3.16 -11.64 9.81
C LEU A 49 -4.04 -12.82 9.36
N ASP A 50 -5.37 -12.70 9.43
CA ASP A 50 -6.29 -13.81 9.18
C ASP A 50 -6.16 -14.39 7.76
N GLY A 51 -5.77 -13.55 6.78
CA GLY A 51 -5.48 -13.99 5.41
C GLY A 51 -4.20 -14.82 5.24
N ARG A 52 -3.38 -15.01 6.28
CA ARG A 52 -2.04 -15.62 6.17
C ARG A 52 -2.03 -17.05 5.62
N HIS A 53 -3.10 -17.79 5.82
CA HIS A 53 -3.21 -19.15 5.27
C HIS A 53 -3.28 -19.19 3.73
N TYR A 54 -3.45 -18.03 3.07
CA TYR A 54 -3.32 -17.88 1.62
C TYR A 54 -1.89 -17.62 1.13
N GLU A 55 -0.91 -17.43 2.01
CA GLU A 55 0.47 -17.16 1.58
C GLU A 55 1.04 -18.25 0.67
N GLY A 56 1.81 -17.82 -0.33
CA GLY A 56 2.49 -18.71 -1.26
C GLY A 56 2.22 -18.37 -2.72
N TRP A 57 2.61 -19.30 -3.59
CA TRP A 57 2.43 -19.16 -5.03
C TRP A 57 1.02 -19.52 -5.45
N HIS A 58 0.34 -18.57 -6.07
CA HIS A 58 -0.90 -18.77 -6.82
C HIS A 58 -0.53 -18.65 -8.30
N GLU A 59 -0.33 -19.78 -8.95
CA GLU A 59 0.22 -19.86 -10.32
C GLU A 59 1.54 -19.06 -10.47
N ASP A 60 1.52 -17.90 -11.12
CA ASP A 60 2.68 -17.04 -11.35
C ASP A 60 2.76 -15.77 -10.48
N VAL A 61 1.82 -15.62 -9.53
CA VAL A 61 1.75 -14.54 -8.53
C VAL A 61 2.13 -15.07 -7.15
N LEU A 62 3.12 -14.44 -6.52
CA LEU A 62 3.46 -14.68 -5.11
C LEU A 62 2.56 -13.80 -4.22
N LEU A 63 1.79 -14.42 -3.32
CA LEU A 63 1.03 -13.71 -2.29
C LEU A 63 1.77 -13.77 -0.95
N LEU A 64 1.96 -12.59 -0.34
CA LEU A 64 2.47 -12.40 1.02
C LEU A 64 1.41 -11.71 1.88
N VAL A 65 1.36 -12.02 3.18
CA VAL A 65 0.38 -11.43 4.11
C VAL A 65 1.05 -10.84 5.34
N ASN A 66 0.84 -9.55 5.50
CA ASN A 66 1.27 -8.74 6.61
C ASN A 66 0.08 -7.89 7.07
N HIS A 67 0.29 -6.87 7.90
CA HIS A 67 -0.82 -6.00 8.31
C HIS A 67 -0.42 -4.53 8.34
N GLU A 68 -1.41 -3.67 8.19
CA GLU A 68 -1.30 -2.26 8.51
C GLU A 68 -1.68 -2.07 9.98
N ILE A 69 -0.80 -1.45 10.76
CA ILE A 69 -1.12 -0.96 12.10
C ILE A 69 -1.95 0.31 11.91
N THR A 70 -3.17 0.36 12.44
CA THR A 70 -4.08 1.51 12.23
C THR A 70 -4.49 2.22 13.52
N PRO A 71 -3.59 3.02 14.14
CA PRO A 71 -3.99 3.92 15.21
C PRO A 71 -4.86 5.06 14.64
N LEU A 72 -5.28 6.01 15.48
CA LEU A 72 -6.02 7.19 15.00
C LEU A 72 -5.23 7.99 13.94
N LYS A 73 -3.90 7.95 13.98
CA LYS A 73 -2.96 8.56 13.03
C LYS A 73 -1.74 7.67 12.94
N ASN A 74 -0.83 7.98 12.01
CA ASN A 74 0.45 7.30 11.86
C ASN A 74 0.27 5.81 11.47
N HIS A 75 -0.51 5.57 10.43
CA HIS A 75 -0.64 4.22 9.88
C HIS A 75 0.71 3.70 9.39
N PHE A 76 0.93 2.41 9.58
CA PHE A 76 2.24 1.81 9.37
C PHE A 76 2.11 0.38 8.87
N LEU A 77 2.68 0.08 7.70
CA LEU A 77 2.76 -1.30 7.24
C LEU A 77 3.87 -2.01 8.01
N ALA A 78 3.49 -3.09 8.70
CA ALA A 78 4.40 -3.93 9.45
C ALA A 78 4.63 -5.22 8.66
N LEU A 79 5.79 -5.32 8.01
CA LEU A 79 6.13 -6.42 7.10
C LEU A 79 7.06 -7.43 7.76
N GLU A 80 7.03 -8.68 7.27
CA GLU A 80 7.86 -9.80 7.76
C GLU A 80 7.68 -10.08 9.26
N ILE A 81 6.43 -9.98 9.73
CA ILE A 81 6.07 -10.23 11.13
C ILE A 81 5.26 -11.52 11.27
N ASP A 82 5.37 -12.18 12.42
CA ASP A 82 4.69 -13.44 12.71
C ASP A 82 3.37 -13.29 13.49
N GLU A 83 3.18 -12.13 14.14
CA GLU A 83 2.03 -11.81 14.99
C GLU A 83 1.55 -10.37 14.74
N VAL A 84 0.27 -10.12 15.03
CA VAL A 84 -0.31 -8.77 14.98
C VAL A 84 0.34 -7.88 16.05
N ILE A 85 0.84 -6.72 15.62
CA ILE A 85 1.35 -5.68 16.50
C ILE A 85 0.17 -4.83 17.00
N ASP A 86 0.08 -4.63 18.32
CA ASP A 86 -1.01 -3.87 18.94
C ASP A 86 -0.97 -2.37 18.57
N ARG A 87 -2.00 -1.91 17.85
CA ARG A 87 -2.22 -0.51 17.46
C ARG A 87 -2.43 0.48 18.61
N GLN A 88 -2.69 0.00 19.83
CA GLN A 88 -2.85 0.87 21.00
C GLN A 88 -1.51 1.34 21.57
N GLN A 89 -0.40 0.75 21.12
CA GLN A 89 0.94 1.17 21.50
C GLN A 89 1.24 2.58 20.93
N PRO A 90 2.04 3.40 21.64
CA PRO A 90 2.56 4.65 21.06
C PRO A 90 3.34 4.38 19.77
N THR A 91 3.40 5.37 18.86
CA THR A 91 4.06 5.24 17.54
C THR A 91 5.45 4.60 17.62
N GLN A 92 6.30 5.14 18.50
CA GLN A 92 7.65 4.62 18.69
C GLN A 92 7.66 3.14 19.14
N ALA A 93 6.74 2.77 20.04
CA ALA A 93 6.74 1.44 20.62
C ALA A 93 6.34 0.36 19.61
N PHE A 94 5.34 0.63 18.75
CA PHE A 94 5.01 -0.34 17.70
C PHE A 94 6.09 -0.40 16.61
N ILE A 95 6.76 0.71 16.28
CA ILE A 95 7.90 0.72 15.37
C ILE A 95 9.02 -0.18 15.94
N ASP A 96 9.40 0.04 17.20
CA ASP A 96 10.44 -0.75 17.86
C ASP A 96 10.06 -2.23 17.94
N ASN A 97 8.77 -2.56 18.10
CA ASN A 97 8.27 -3.93 18.10
C ASN A 97 8.41 -4.59 16.72
N VAL A 98 8.04 -3.90 15.63
CA VAL A 98 8.22 -4.39 14.25
C VAL A 98 9.70 -4.71 13.99
N TYR A 99 10.59 -3.76 14.23
CA TYR A 99 12.02 -3.97 13.98
C TYR A 99 12.67 -4.93 14.99
N GLY A 100 12.18 -4.98 16.22
CA GLY A 100 12.63 -5.94 17.25
C GLY A 100 12.35 -7.40 16.88
N ARG A 101 11.38 -7.63 16.00
CA ARG A 101 11.06 -8.96 15.41
C ARG A 101 11.79 -9.25 14.10
N GLY A 102 12.65 -8.33 13.64
CA GLY A 102 13.32 -8.43 12.34
C GLY A 102 12.44 -8.00 11.16
N GLY A 103 11.26 -7.42 11.43
CA GLY A 103 10.36 -6.93 10.40
C GLY A 103 10.83 -5.64 9.75
N PHE A 104 10.10 -5.22 8.72
CA PHE A 104 10.35 -4.01 7.96
C PHE A 104 9.13 -3.08 7.98
N GLY A 105 9.37 -1.78 8.12
CA GLY A 105 8.32 -0.79 8.26
C GLY A 105 8.15 0.10 7.04
N ILE A 106 6.91 0.44 6.71
CA ILE A 106 6.58 1.48 5.72
C ILE A 106 5.58 2.46 6.32
N ILE A 107 5.90 3.76 6.27
CA ILE A 107 4.93 4.82 6.57
C ILE A 107 3.84 4.80 5.50
N ALA A 108 2.62 4.44 5.89
CA ALA A 108 1.46 4.41 5.04
C ALA A 108 0.91 5.83 4.83
N HIS A 109 0.56 6.16 3.58
CA HIS A 109 -0.12 7.38 3.14
C HIS A 109 0.15 8.63 4.02
N PRO A 110 1.44 9.05 4.19
CA PRO A 110 1.82 10.10 5.15
C PRO A 110 1.17 11.46 4.86
N ASP A 111 0.94 11.73 3.57
CA ASP A 111 0.31 12.93 3.03
C ASP A 111 -1.19 12.72 2.82
N ASP A 112 -1.83 11.76 3.53
CA ASP A 112 -3.28 11.61 3.50
C ASP A 112 -3.92 12.90 4.04
N HIS A 113 -4.32 13.69 3.07
CA HIS A 113 -4.96 14.96 3.21
C HIS A 113 -6.11 14.86 2.22
N LEU A 114 -7.35 14.54 2.64
CA LEU A 114 -8.57 15.16 2.06
C LEU A 114 -9.91 14.77 2.73
N VAL A 115 -10.52 15.80 3.34
CA VAL A 115 -11.83 16.43 3.04
C VAL A 115 -13.15 15.65 3.21
N ASN A 116 -13.20 14.32 3.27
CA ASN A 116 -14.46 13.64 3.57
C ASN A 116 -14.54 13.26 5.06
N LYS A 117 -15.52 13.84 5.75
CA LYS A 117 -15.70 13.77 7.21
C LYS A 117 -16.03 12.36 7.74
N ASP A 118 -16.28 11.40 6.86
CA ASP A 118 -16.96 10.17 7.22
C ASP A 118 -16.01 8.97 7.45
N GLU A 119 -14.74 9.05 7.02
CA GLU A 119 -13.76 7.92 7.16
C GLU A 119 -12.45 8.31 7.89
N GLY A 120 -12.37 9.51 8.48
CA GLY A 120 -11.16 9.96 9.18
C GLY A 120 -10.04 10.36 8.22
N VAL A 121 -9.10 11.18 8.71
CA VAL A 121 -7.86 11.51 7.99
C VAL A 121 -6.73 11.03 8.90
N HIS A 122 -5.81 10.24 8.36
CA HIS A 122 -4.81 9.54 9.15
C HIS A 122 -3.38 9.95 8.77
N PRO A 123 -3.06 11.27 8.73
CA PRO A 123 -1.77 11.72 8.26
C PRO A 123 -0.66 11.23 9.21
N TRP A 124 0.56 11.16 8.68
CA TRP A 124 1.73 10.98 9.53
C TRP A 124 2.12 12.32 10.16
N ASP A 125 2.00 12.43 11.48
CA ASP A 125 2.38 13.64 12.24
C ASP A 125 3.49 13.41 13.26
N ASP A 126 3.88 12.16 13.52
CA ASP A 126 4.95 11.81 14.44
C ASP A 126 6.30 11.69 13.73
N TRP A 127 6.81 12.81 13.21
CA TRP A 127 8.12 12.87 12.54
C TRP A 127 9.30 12.87 13.51
N ALA A 128 9.03 12.97 14.80
CA ALA A 128 10.03 12.99 15.86
C ALA A 128 10.39 11.59 16.36
N VAL A 129 9.77 10.53 15.82
CA VAL A 129 10.14 9.15 16.12
C VAL A 129 11.64 8.95 15.89
N ASN A 130 12.26 8.28 16.85
CA ASN A 130 13.59 7.74 16.67
C ASN A 130 13.44 6.54 15.76
N TRP A 131 13.70 6.74 14.47
CA TRP A 131 13.84 5.62 13.54
C TRP A 131 14.76 4.58 14.18
N PRO A 132 14.27 3.33 14.23
CA PRO A 132 14.50 2.33 15.27
C PRO A 132 15.80 2.54 16.05
N GLY A 133 15.71 2.65 17.38
CA GLY A 133 16.85 2.97 18.24
C GLY A 133 18.03 1.98 18.19
N ASN A 134 17.85 0.83 17.53
CA ASN A 134 18.87 -0.17 17.21
C ASN A 134 19.36 -0.08 15.75
N ALA A 135 19.06 1.02 15.06
CA ALA A 135 19.40 1.25 13.67
C ALA A 135 20.90 1.08 13.48
N THR A 136 21.27 -0.05 12.88
CA THR A 136 22.58 -0.14 12.25
C THR A 136 22.55 0.77 11.02
N ALA A 137 23.71 1.01 10.40
CA ALA A 137 23.76 1.73 9.12
C ALA A 137 22.91 1.07 8.00
N GLU A 138 22.34 -0.12 8.25
CA GLU A 138 21.53 -0.91 7.33
C GLU A 138 20.03 -0.84 7.62
N THR A 139 19.60 -0.29 8.76
CA THR A 139 18.17 -0.20 9.08
C THR A 139 17.52 0.93 8.29
N SER A 140 16.63 0.55 7.38
CA SER A 140 15.92 1.45 6.47
C SER A 140 14.43 1.44 6.77
N ILE A 141 13.74 2.50 6.41
CA ILE A 141 12.29 2.62 6.46
C ILE A 141 11.75 2.95 5.07
N GLY A 142 10.59 2.37 4.71
CA GLY A 142 9.84 2.78 3.54
C GLY A 142 8.92 3.95 3.84
N ILE A 143 8.64 4.75 2.81
CA ILE A 143 7.61 5.78 2.85
C ILE A 143 6.77 5.61 1.59
N GLU A 144 5.45 5.52 1.75
CA GLU A 144 4.54 5.52 0.62
C GLU A 144 4.51 6.91 -0.02
N ILE A 145 4.97 7.00 -1.28
CA ILE A 145 5.03 8.27 -2.04
C ILE A 145 3.73 8.49 -2.83
N TRP A 146 3.03 7.42 -3.17
CA TRP A 146 1.75 7.48 -3.87
C TRP A 146 0.84 6.35 -3.41
N ASN A 147 -0.38 6.70 -3.03
CA ASN A 147 -1.44 5.78 -2.64
C ASN A 147 -2.64 6.00 -3.58
N MET A 148 -3.00 4.97 -4.34
CA MET A 148 -4.10 5.06 -5.31
C MET A 148 -5.44 5.39 -4.65
N MET A 149 -5.71 4.83 -3.47
CA MET A 149 -6.99 5.05 -2.77
C MET A 149 -7.09 6.48 -2.22
N ALA A 150 -6.01 7.01 -1.65
CA ALA A 150 -5.94 8.42 -1.25
C ALA A 150 -6.12 9.36 -2.46
N ASP A 151 -5.46 9.07 -3.59
CA ASP A 151 -5.59 9.87 -4.82
C ASP A 151 -6.97 9.74 -5.49
N TRP A 152 -7.63 8.60 -5.36
CA TRP A 152 -9.00 8.47 -5.84
C TRP A 152 -10.00 9.20 -4.94
N ARG A 153 -9.85 9.07 -3.61
CA ARG A 153 -10.64 9.81 -2.60
C ARG A 153 -10.51 11.32 -2.79
N SER A 154 -9.29 11.80 -3.01
CA SER A 154 -8.96 13.20 -3.28
C SER A 154 -9.70 13.74 -4.51
N ASN A 155 -9.77 12.93 -5.57
CA ASN A 155 -10.29 13.32 -6.86
C ASN A 155 -11.79 13.04 -7.07
N ARG A 156 -12.48 12.29 -6.19
CA ARG A 156 -13.95 12.16 -6.21
C ARG A 156 -14.64 13.54 -6.19
N ASN A 157 -14.09 14.51 -5.45
CA ASN A 157 -14.60 15.89 -5.36
C ASN A 157 -14.33 16.74 -6.62
N ARG A 158 -13.51 16.26 -7.56
CA ARG A 158 -13.25 16.91 -8.85
C ARG A 158 -14.26 16.48 -9.91
N ILE A 159 -14.71 15.23 -9.87
CA ILE A 159 -15.69 14.67 -10.80
C ILE A 159 -17.10 15.26 -10.57
N GLN A 160 -17.41 15.71 -9.35
CA GLN A 160 -18.69 16.36 -9.02
C GLN A 160 -18.73 17.89 -9.27
N ARG A 161 -17.65 18.52 -9.75
CA ARG A 161 -17.72 19.92 -10.20
C ARG A 161 -18.01 19.97 -11.70
N PRO A 162 -19.15 20.51 -12.16
CA PRO A 162 -19.36 20.74 -13.58
C PRO A 162 -18.52 21.95 -14.00
N GLN A 163 -17.25 21.73 -14.31
CA GLN A 163 -16.41 22.73 -14.96
C GLN A 163 -15.73 22.10 -16.18
N HIS A 164 -16.42 22.29 -17.31
CA HIS A 164 -15.89 22.35 -18.67
C HIS A 164 -15.09 21.12 -19.17
N LEU A 165 -15.80 20.04 -19.50
CA LEU A 165 -15.42 19.17 -20.61
C LEU A 165 -15.76 19.88 -21.93
N THR A 166 -14.87 20.75 -22.38
CA THR A 166 -14.80 21.15 -23.79
C THR A 166 -13.35 20.99 -24.26
N ASP A 167 -13.23 20.24 -25.36
CA ASP A 167 -12.05 20.04 -26.20
C ASP A 167 -10.93 19.12 -25.71
N LEU A 168 -11.16 17.82 -25.89
CA LEU A 168 -10.17 16.95 -26.54
C LEU A 168 -10.80 16.34 -27.79
N ARG A 169 -10.72 17.08 -28.91
CA ARG A 169 -10.96 16.53 -30.24
C ARG A 169 -9.91 15.46 -30.53
N LEU A 170 -10.35 14.22 -30.62
CA LEU A 170 -9.64 13.12 -31.28
C LEU A 170 -9.50 13.45 -32.77
N SER A 171 -8.33 13.93 -33.21
CA SER A 171 -7.93 13.82 -34.62
C SER A 171 -7.35 12.43 -34.85
N ARG A 172 -8.22 11.50 -35.26
CA ARG A 172 -7.80 10.23 -35.85
C ARG A 172 -7.04 10.51 -37.14
N VAL A 173 -5.80 10.04 -37.17
CA VAL A 173 -4.99 9.84 -38.37
C VAL A 173 -5.68 8.78 -39.23
N ALA A 174 -6.08 9.14 -40.45
CA ALA A 174 -6.34 8.19 -41.51
C ALA A 174 -5.50 8.61 -42.73
N ARG A 175 -4.45 7.84 -43.02
CA ARG A 175 -3.75 7.88 -44.31
C ARG A 175 -4.54 7.03 -45.31
N PRO A 176 -4.65 7.44 -46.58
CA PRO A 176 -4.72 6.49 -47.68
C PRO A 176 -3.30 6.22 -48.21
N MET A 177 -2.98 4.93 -48.38
CA MET A 177 -1.87 4.44 -49.20
C MET A 177 -2.31 4.43 -50.69
N PRO A 178 -1.36 4.45 -51.65
CA PRO A 178 -1.53 4.99 -53.01
C PRO A 178 -2.48 4.21 -53.92
#